data_AF-A0A523YU75-F1
#
_entry.id   AF-A0A523YU75-F1
#
_cell.length_a   1.000
_cell.length_b   1.000
_cell.length_c   1.000
_cell.angle_alpha   90.00
_cell.angle_beta   90.00
_cell.angle_gamma   90.00
#
_symmetry.space_group_name_H-M   'P 1'
#
loop_
_entity.id
_entity.type
_entity.pdbx_description
1 polymer ?
#
loop_
_entity_poly.entity_id
_entity_poly.type
_entity_poly.pdbx_seq_one_letter_code
_entity_poly.pdbx_strand_id
1 'polypeptide(L)'
;MKKHNASHCAAIAITVISFAILVMVGCSSKSVLEETPESATVTVTASPSSIDTSSTSIIEARVTDGGVGLPGREVTFSVDPSNAGEFGDTVVTTDADGFAATVFIAGTTGTADISAAVNGTSITGSVGITVTENQQTGSGNIEITVSPGLLLANGSDTSVVTITVRDDTYQPAPDSTLVKITAGEKFVDIDENGYWSEGIDSLVFDANG
;
A
#
# COMPACT_ATOMS: atom_id res chain seq x y z
N MET A 1 68.09 4.92 79.93
CA MET A 1 66.96 4.55 80.81
C MET A 1 66.17 5.79 81.18
N LYS A 2 64.99 5.98 80.58
CA LYS A 2 63.79 6.62 81.15
C LYS A 2 62.80 6.86 79.99
N LYS A 3 61.77 6.02 79.93
CA LYS A 3 60.52 6.34 79.23
C LYS A 3 59.87 7.49 80.01
N HIS A 4 59.69 8.64 79.37
CA HIS A 4 58.70 9.62 79.80
C HIS A 4 57.49 9.46 78.88
N ASN A 5 56.41 8.86 79.41
CA ASN A 5 55.08 8.95 78.82
C ASN A 5 54.49 10.30 79.24
N ALA A 6 54.32 11.21 78.28
CA ALA A 6 53.56 12.44 78.49
C ALA A 6 52.25 12.36 77.70
N SER A 7 51.16 12.36 78.46
CA SER A 7 49.77 12.48 78.04
C SER A 7 49.60 13.66 77.07
N HIS A 8 49.04 13.41 75.88
CA HIS A 8 48.65 14.46 74.93
C HIS A 8 47.17 14.29 74.58
N CYS A 9 46.40 15.29 74.96
CA CYS A 9 45.03 15.53 74.54
C CYS A 9 45.12 16.60 73.45
N ALA A 10 44.90 16.27 72.18
CA ALA A 10 44.47 17.21 71.12
C ALA A 10 44.36 16.55 69.73
N ALA A 11 43.29 16.94 69.04
CA ALA A 11 43.10 17.03 67.57
C ALA A 11 42.91 15.74 66.75
N ILE A 12 41.63 15.43 66.47
CA ILE A 12 41.17 14.64 65.32
C ILE A 12 40.67 15.63 64.26
N ALA A 13 41.33 15.67 63.10
CA ALA A 13 40.76 16.19 61.86
C ALA A 13 41.30 15.34 60.71
N ILE A 14 40.47 14.40 60.25
CA ILE A 14 40.79 13.43 59.20
C ILE A 14 40.65 14.12 57.85
N THR A 15 41.76 14.24 57.13
CA THR A 15 41.83 14.53 55.69
C THR A 15 41.34 13.32 54.90
N VAL A 16 40.29 13.48 54.09
CA VAL A 16 39.87 12.49 53.08
C VAL A 16 40.09 13.09 51.70
N ILE A 17 40.98 12.45 50.94
CA ILE A 17 41.24 12.66 49.52
C ILE A 17 40.06 12.07 48.75
N SER A 18 39.18 12.91 48.22
CA SER A 18 38.09 12.48 47.34
C SER A 18 38.64 12.14 45.96
N PHE A 19 38.72 10.84 45.70
CA PHE A 19 38.91 10.25 44.38
C PHE A 19 37.66 10.58 43.54
N ALA A 20 37.81 11.42 42.51
CA ALA A 20 36.76 11.68 41.54
C ALA A 20 36.58 10.43 40.66
N ILE A 21 35.63 9.57 41.03
CA ILE A 21 35.17 8.47 40.17
C ILE A 21 34.21 9.07 39.16
N LEU A 22 34.68 9.19 37.91
CA LEU A 22 33.86 9.46 36.74
C LEU A 22 32.90 8.28 36.55
N VAL A 23 31.67 8.41 37.05
CA VAL A 23 30.62 7.43 36.78
C VAL A 23 30.12 7.71 35.36
N MET A 24 30.73 7.05 34.37
CA MET A 24 30.07 6.86 33.10
C MET A 24 28.83 6.03 33.38
N VAL A 25 27.67 6.69 33.46
CA VAL A 25 26.37 6.04 33.32
C VAL A 25 26.35 5.52 31.88
N GLY A 26 26.81 4.28 31.72
CA GLY A 26 26.51 3.51 30.54
C GLY A 26 25.01 3.31 30.52
N CYS A 27 24.31 4.09 29.70
CA CYS A 27 23.04 3.69 29.12
C CYS A 27 23.29 2.36 28.41
N SER A 28 23.18 1.26 29.16
CA SER A 28 22.90 -0.03 28.56
C SER A 28 21.45 0.09 28.11
N SER A 29 21.24 0.57 26.89
CA SER A 29 19.96 0.46 26.20
C SER A 29 19.71 -1.02 25.95
N LYS A 30 19.40 -1.78 27.00
CA LYS A 30 18.61 -2.98 26.86
C LYS A 30 17.29 -2.47 26.31
N SER A 31 17.07 -2.70 25.01
CA SER A 31 15.79 -2.52 24.37
C SER A 31 14.80 -3.43 25.08
N VAL A 32 14.20 -2.94 26.17
CA VAL A 32 12.95 -3.50 26.65
C VAL A 32 11.99 -3.15 25.53
N LEU A 33 11.57 -4.15 24.76
CA LEU A 33 10.39 -3.97 23.90
C LEU A 33 9.31 -3.47 24.84
N GLU A 34 8.91 -2.21 24.67
CA GLU A 34 7.90 -1.62 25.53
C GLU A 34 6.64 -2.47 25.38
N GLU A 35 6.15 -3.00 26.49
CA GLU A 35 4.95 -3.82 26.47
C GLU A 35 3.80 -2.97 25.93
N THR A 36 2.96 -3.54 25.08
CA THR A 36 1.77 -2.83 24.61
C THR A 36 0.80 -2.69 25.78
N PRO A 37 0.37 -1.47 26.16
CA PRO A 37 -0.60 -1.27 27.23
C PRO A 37 -1.91 -2.03 26.94
N GLU A 38 -2.53 -2.63 27.96
CA GLU A 38 -3.83 -3.31 27.81
C GLU A 38 -4.97 -2.35 27.37
N SER A 39 -4.81 -1.04 27.61
CA SER A 39 -5.73 0.02 27.18
C SER A 39 -5.55 0.45 25.72
N ALA A 40 -4.53 -0.05 25.04
CA ALA A 40 -4.26 0.34 23.67
C ALA A 40 -5.38 -0.14 22.72
N THR A 41 -5.59 0.64 21.68
CA THR A 41 -6.57 0.37 20.62
C THR A 41 -5.89 0.42 19.27
N VAL A 42 -6.48 -0.26 18.28
CA VAL A 42 -6.05 -0.17 16.89
C VAL A 42 -7.24 0.22 16.02
N THR A 43 -7.04 1.22 15.15
CA THR A 43 -8.01 1.59 14.10
C THR A 43 -7.42 1.24 12.75
N VAL A 44 -8.23 0.69 11.84
CA VAL A 44 -7.79 0.30 10.50
C VAL A 44 -8.57 1.08 9.46
N THR A 45 -7.88 1.60 8.46
CA THR A 45 -8.49 2.29 7.32
C THR A 45 -7.95 1.73 6.01
N ALA A 46 -8.73 1.90 4.94
CA ALA A 46 -8.37 1.51 3.59
C ALA A 46 -8.60 2.71 2.66
N SER A 47 -7.62 3.00 1.82
CA SER A 47 -7.69 4.10 0.85
C SER A 47 -7.12 3.67 -0.51
N PRO A 48 -7.98 3.52 -1.54
CA PRO A 48 -9.45 3.57 -1.51
C PRO A 48 -10.09 2.32 -0.87
N SER A 49 -11.34 2.42 -0.40
CA SER A 49 -12.11 1.30 0.19
C SER A 49 -12.91 0.48 -0.85
N SER A 50 -12.82 0.85 -2.13
CA SER A 50 -13.39 0.13 -3.26
C SER A 50 -12.36 0.11 -4.39
N ILE A 51 -12.04 -1.07 -4.91
CA ILE A 51 -11.03 -1.29 -5.94
C ILE A 51 -11.45 -2.41 -6.90
N ASP A 52 -10.85 -2.44 -8.07
CA ASP A 52 -11.01 -3.54 -9.01
C ASP A 52 -10.04 -4.70 -8.70
N THR A 53 -10.30 -5.89 -9.25
CA THR A 53 -9.33 -7.00 -9.21
C THR A 53 -7.98 -6.57 -9.80
N SER A 54 -6.87 -7.05 -9.21
CA SER A 54 -5.49 -6.64 -9.51
C SER A 54 -5.14 -5.17 -9.19
N SER A 55 -6.09 -4.35 -8.75
CA SER A 55 -5.79 -3.00 -8.24
C SER A 55 -5.34 -3.04 -6.78
N THR A 56 -4.88 -1.90 -6.28
CA THR A 56 -4.31 -1.79 -4.93
C THR A 56 -5.05 -0.81 -4.04
N SER A 57 -5.04 -1.09 -2.73
CA SER A 57 -5.49 -0.19 -1.67
C SER A 57 -4.40 -0.07 -0.61
N ILE A 58 -4.21 1.14 -0.08
CA ILE A 58 -3.33 1.35 1.07
C ILE A 58 -4.12 1.04 2.34
N ILE A 59 -3.62 0.10 3.12
CA ILE A 59 -4.17 -0.27 4.42
C ILE A 59 -3.31 0.40 5.47
N GLU A 60 -3.94 1.16 6.35
CA GLU A 60 -3.25 1.85 7.44
C GLU A 60 -3.89 1.46 8.78
N ALA A 61 -3.09 0.84 9.65
CA ALA A 61 -3.42 0.56 11.03
C ALA A 61 -2.76 1.61 11.93
N ARG A 62 -3.53 2.21 12.85
CA ARG A 62 -3.01 3.14 13.84
C ARG A 62 -3.21 2.58 15.24
N VAL A 63 -2.12 2.33 15.95
CA VAL A 63 -2.11 1.82 17.32
C VAL A 63 -1.92 2.97 18.30
N THR A 64 -2.85 3.13 19.25
CA THR A 64 -2.83 4.24 20.21
C THR A 64 -3.17 3.83 21.64
N ASP A 65 -2.63 4.54 22.63
CA ASP A 65 -3.09 4.50 24.02
C ASP A 65 -3.52 5.90 24.44
N GLY A 66 -4.79 6.06 24.85
CA GLY A 66 -5.37 7.37 25.16
C GLY A 66 -5.29 8.39 24.01
N GLY A 67 -5.17 7.94 22.75
CA GLY A 67 -5.03 8.79 21.56
C GLY A 67 -3.59 9.11 21.14
N VAL A 68 -2.59 8.75 21.96
CA VAL A 68 -1.16 8.90 21.66
C VAL A 68 -0.68 7.68 20.87
N GLY A 69 0.06 7.91 19.79
CA GLY A 69 0.62 6.85 18.95
C GLY A 69 1.66 6.01 19.69
N LEU A 70 1.61 4.68 19.49
CA LEU A 70 2.57 3.76 20.08
C LEU A 70 3.59 3.29 19.02
N PRO A 71 4.85 3.73 19.07
CA PRO A 71 5.89 3.29 18.14
C PRO A 71 6.41 1.88 18.42
N GLY A 72 7.00 1.26 17.39
CA GLY A 72 7.72 0.01 17.55
C GLY A 72 6.84 -1.22 17.81
N ARG A 73 5.53 -1.13 17.52
CA ARG A 73 4.58 -2.24 17.67
C ARG A 73 4.46 -3.00 16.36
N GLU A 74 4.71 -4.30 16.42
CA GLU A 74 4.57 -5.18 15.28
C GLU A 74 3.08 -5.48 15.05
N VAL A 75 2.59 -5.17 13.86
CA VAL A 75 1.20 -5.35 13.43
C VAL A 75 1.16 -6.38 12.31
N THR A 76 0.39 -7.43 12.49
CA THR A 76 0.14 -8.46 11.48
C THR A 76 -1.18 -8.17 10.76
N PHE A 77 -1.13 -8.09 9.43
CA PHE A 77 -2.29 -7.94 8.56
C PHE A 77 -2.74 -9.31 8.04
N SER A 78 -4.06 -9.50 7.95
CA SER A 78 -4.68 -10.68 7.34
C SER A 78 -5.94 -10.30 6.60
N VAL A 79 -6.39 -11.15 5.69
CA VAL A 79 -7.63 -10.94 4.92
C VAL A 79 -8.49 -12.20 4.96
N ASP A 80 -9.81 -12.00 5.07
CA ASP A 80 -10.84 -13.02 4.90
C ASP A 80 -11.82 -12.61 3.78
N PRO A 81 -12.18 -13.50 2.84
CA PRO A 81 -11.61 -14.84 2.64
C PRO A 81 -10.13 -14.77 2.20
N SER A 82 -9.36 -15.81 2.52
CA SER A 82 -7.90 -15.84 2.26
C SER A 82 -7.49 -15.66 0.79
N ASN A 83 -8.41 -15.87 -0.16
CA ASN A 83 -8.19 -15.65 -1.60
C ASN A 83 -8.63 -14.26 -2.08
N ALA A 84 -9.15 -13.40 -1.19
CA ALA A 84 -9.61 -12.05 -1.56
C ALA A 84 -8.48 -11.15 -2.05
N GLY A 85 -7.23 -11.43 -1.67
CA GLY A 85 -6.05 -10.69 -2.12
C GLY A 85 -4.80 -11.01 -1.31
N GLU A 86 -3.78 -10.20 -1.53
CA GLU A 86 -2.44 -10.39 -0.97
C GLU A 86 -1.91 -9.07 -0.39
N PHE A 87 -1.01 -9.13 0.59
CA PHE A 87 -0.34 -7.94 1.14
C PHE A 87 1.10 -7.87 0.63
N GLY A 88 1.59 -6.65 0.37
CA GLY A 88 3.01 -6.42 0.08
C GLY A 88 3.88 -6.87 1.26
N ASP A 89 3.54 -6.37 2.45
CA ASP A 89 4.10 -6.83 3.73
C ASP A 89 2.97 -7.26 4.66
N THR A 90 3.03 -8.50 5.16
CA THR A 90 2.05 -9.03 6.13
C THR A 90 2.31 -8.55 7.55
N VAL A 91 3.56 -8.16 7.85
CA VAL A 91 3.98 -7.73 9.19
C VAL A 91 4.71 -6.39 9.08
N VAL A 92 4.18 -5.36 9.74
CA VAL A 92 4.73 -3.99 9.69
C VAL A 92 4.88 -3.45 11.10
N THR A 93 5.96 -2.73 11.38
CA THR A 93 6.19 -2.09 12.68
C THR A 93 5.67 -0.65 12.67
N THR A 94 4.98 -0.23 13.72
CA THR A 94 4.46 1.13 13.83
C THR A 94 5.55 2.19 13.95
N ASP A 95 5.33 3.35 13.32
CA ASP A 95 6.19 4.53 13.39
C ASP A 95 6.00 5.36 14.67
N ALA A 96 6.66 6.53 14.75
CA ALA A 96 6.59 7.45 15.88
C ALA A 96 5.16 7.89 16.25
N ASP A 97 4.25 7.93 15.28
CA ASP A 97 2.87 8.37 15.44
C ASP A 97 1.89 7.19 15.58
N GLY A 98 2.42 5.96 15.63
CA GLY A 98 1.67 4.73 15.84
C GLY A 98 1.13 4.10 14.56
N PHE A 99 1.58 4.53 13.38
CA PHE A 99 1.07 4.03 12.10
C PHE A 99 1.88 2.87 11.55
N ALA A 100 1.19 1.84 11.08
CA ALA A 100 1.71 0.74 10.30
C ALA A 100 0.88 0.64 9.01
N ALA A 101 1.53 0.73 7.85
CA ALA A 101 0.84 0.72 6.55
C ALA A 101 1.38 -0.39 5.64
N THR A 102 0.50 -0.98 4.85
CA THR A 102 0.83 -1.99 3.84
C THR A 102 -0.04 -1.79 2.59
N VAL A 103 0.41 -2.35 1.47
CA VAL A 103 -0.35 -2.37 0.22
C VAL A 103 -1.14 -3.67 0.17
N PHE A 104 -2.45 -3.59 0.00
CA PHE A 104 -3.31 -4.72 -0.33
C PHE A 104 -3.54 -4.77 -1.84
N ILE A 105 -3.32 -5.93 -2.45
CA ILE A 105 -3.53 -6.21 -3.87
C ILE A 105 -4.76 -7.12 -3.98
N ALA A 106 -5.81 -6.67 -4.66
CA ALA A 106 -7.04 -7.44 -4.79
C ALA A 106 -6.89 -8.67 -5.69
N GLY A 107 -7.33 -9.83 -5.22
CA GLY A 107 -7.31 -11.10 -5.94
C GLY A 107 -8.68 -11.47 -6.53
N THR A 108 -9.71 -11.59 -5.70
CA THR A 108 -11.05 -12.00 -6.13
C THR A 108 -12.12 -10.96 -5.81
N THR A 109 -13.13 -10.89 -6.65
CA THR A 109 -14.31 -10.02 -6.46
C THR A 109 -15.09 -10.38 -5.20
N GLY A 110 -15.73 -9.38 -4.60
CA GLY A 110 -16.53 -9.51 -3.39
C GLY A 110 -16.00 -8.63 -2.27
N THR A 111 -16.41 -8.94 -1.04
CA THR A 111 -15.91 -8.23 0.15
C THR A 111 -14.62 -8.88 0.63
N ALA A 112 -13.60 -8.06 0.88
CA ALA A 112 -12.37 -8.44 1.55
C ALA A 112 -12.35 -7.83 2.96
N ASP A 113 -12.47 -8.65 3.99
CA ASP A 113 -12.40 -8.22 5.39
C ASP A 113 -10.96 -8.26 5.86
N ILE A 114 -10.34 -7.08 5.96
CA ILE A 114 -8.95 -6.92 6.38
C ILE A 114 -8.91 -6.75 7.88
N SER A 115 -8.03 -7.50 8.54
CA SER A 115 -7.77 -7.41 9.98
C SER A 115 -6.31 -7.01 10.23
N ALA A 116 -6.10 -6.18 11.24
CA ALA A 116 -4.79 -5.84 11.78
C ALA A 116 -4.73 -6.27 13.24
N ALA A 117 -3.74 -7.08 13.61
CA ALA A 117 -3.53 -7.58 14.98
C ALA A 117 -2.19 -7.11 15.52
N VAL A 118 -2.17 -6.54 16.72
CA VAL A 118 -0.91 -6.15 17.38
C VAL A 118 -0.29 -7.39 18.02
N ASN A 119 0.89 -7.80 17.54
CA ASN A 119 1.52 -9.05 17.94
C ASN A 119 1.82 -9.11 19.44
N GLY A 120 1.57 -10.29 20.02
CA GLY A 120 1.70 -10.51 21.46
C GLY A 120 0.54 -9.98 22.31
N THR A 121 -0.55 -9.50 21.68
CA THR A 121 -1.73 -8.98 22.37
C THR A 121 -3.04 -9.54 21.76
N SER A 122 -4.17 -9.25 22.40
CA SER A 122 -5.51 -9.51 21.85
C SER A 122 -6.11 -8.32 21.09
N ILE A 123 -5.33 -7.27 20.84
CA ILE A 123 -5.80 -6.02 20.23
C ILE A 123 -5.88 -6.22 18.72
N THR A 124 -7.09 -6.09 18.17
CA THR A 124 -7.37 -6.22 16.75
C THR A 124 -8.30 -5.11 16.27
N GLY A 125 -8.21 -4.81 14.97
CA GLY A 125 -9.12 -3.91 14.28
C GLY A 125 -9.31 -4.39 12.85
N SER A 126 -10.39 -3.95 12.20
CA SER A 126 -10.71 -4.40 10.85
C SER A 126 -11.33 -3.31 9.99
N VAL A 127 -11.23 -3.52 8.67
CA VAL A 127 -11.86 -2.70 7.64
C VAL A 127 -12.29 -3.60 6.48
N GLY A 128 -13.48 -3.34 5.94
CA GLY A 128 -13.95 -4.01 4.73
C GLY A 128 -13.55 -3.24 3.47
N ILE A 129 -13.10 -3.95 2.45
CA ILE A 129 -12.89 -3.43 1.09
C ILE A 129 -13.86 -4.10 0.14
N THR A 130 -14.48 -3.31 -0.74
CA THR A 130 -15.27 -3.85 -1.86
C THR A 130 -14.35 -4.06 -3.05
N VAL A 131 -14.25 -5.30 -3.52
CA VAL A 131 -13.51 -5.66 -4.73
C VAL A 131 -14.50 -5.90 -5.87
N THR A 132 -14.44 -5.06 -6.89
CA THR A 132 -15.20 -5.22 -8.13
C THR A 132 -14.38 -5.95 -9.19
N GLU A 133 -15.06 -6.54 -10.16
CA GLU A 133 -14.36 -7.10 -11.32
C GLU A 133 -13.71 -5.96 -12.08
N ASN A 134 -12.39 -6.07 -12.32
CA ASN A 134 -11.71 -5.19 -13.25
C ASN A 134 -12.43 -5.29 -14.59
N GLN A 135 -13.12 -4.22 -14.96
CA GLN A 135 -13.84 -4.08 -16.22
C GLN A 135 -12.86 -3.94 -17.40
N GLN A 136 -11.80 -4.75 -17.43
CA GLN A 136 -11.18 -5.09 -18.68
C GLN A 136 -12.20 -5.99 -19.37
N THR A 137 -12.88 -5.47 -20.38
CA THR A 137 -13.91 -6.20 -21.13
C THR A 137 -13.30 -7.39 -21.87
N GLY A 138 -13.10 -8.50 -21.15
CA GLY A 138 -12.98 -9.89 -21.60
C GLY A 138 -11.85 -10.27 -22.56
N SER A 139 -11.64 -11.59 -22.67
CA SER A 139 -11.15 -12.23 -23.89
C SER A 139 -12.21 -12.21 -25.01
N GLY A 140 -12.96 -11.11 -25.10
CA GLY A 140 -14.03 -10.93 -26.06
C GLY A 140 -13.48 -10.93 -27.49
N ASN A 141 -14.32 -11.32 -28.44
CA ASN A 141 -13.97 -11.17 -29.85
C ASN A 141 -14.50 -9.82 -30.36
N ILE A 142 -13.64 -9.12 -31.10
CA ILE A 142 -14.00 -7.94 -31.88
C ILE A 142 -13.81 -8.30 -33.34
N GLU A 143 -14.91 -8.34 -34.09
CA GLU A 143 -14.88 -8.47 -35.54
C GLU A 143 -15.17 -7.12 -36.18
N ILE A 144 -14.26 -6.65 -37.03
CA ILE A 144 -14.40 -5.41 -37.78
C ILE A 144 -14.49 -5.75 -39.26
N THR A 145 -15.56 -5.31 -39.92
CA THR A 145 -15.72 -5.42 -41.37
C THR A 145 -15.88 -4.02 -41.98
N VAL A 146 -15.27 -3.83 -43.16
CA VAL A 146 -15.31 -2.55 -43.88
C VAL A 146 -15.73 -2.83 -45.32
N SER A 147 -16.76 -2.12 -45.79
CA SER A 147 -17.25 -2.27 -47.16
C SER A 147 -17.77 -0.95 -47.75
N PRO A 148 -17.30 -0.53 -48.94
CA PRO A 148 -16.19 -1.13 -49.70
C PRO A 148 -14.85 -0.99 -48.96
N GLY A 149 -13.91 -1.93 -49.18
CA GLY A 149 -12.57 -1.88 -48.58
C GLY A 149 -11.59 -0.94 -49.28
N LEU A 150 -11.98 -0.37 -50.43
CA LEU A 150 -11.22 0.60 -51.19
C LEU A 150 -12.11 1.80 -51.51
N LEU A 151 -11.60 2.99 -51.26
CA LEU A 151 -12.25 4.26 -51.60
C LEU A 151 -11.40 5.04 -52.58
N LEU A 152 -12.04 5.75 -53.51
CA LEU A 152 -11.35 6.78 -54.28
C LEU A 152 -11.18 8.01 -53.40
N ALA A 153 -10.02 8.67 -53.48
CA ALA A 153 -9.75 9.93 -52.77
C ALA A 153 -10.45 11.13 -53.46
N ASN A 154 -11.74 11.01 -53.74
CA ASN A 154 -12.54 12.04 -54.42
C ASN A 154 -13.30 12.97 -53.46
N GLY A 155 -13.15 12.75 -52.14
CA GLY A 155 -13.80 13.54 -51.10
C GLY A 155 -15.30 13.26 -50.92
N SER A 156 -15.86 12.24 -51.60
CA SER A 156 -17.28 11.88 -51.51
C SER A 156 -17.55 10.40 -51.29
N ASP A 157 -16.64 9.52 -51.70
CA ASP A 157 -16.80 8.08 -51.51
C ASP A 157 -16.72 7.73 -50.02
N THR A 158 -17.61 6.85 -49.56
CA THR A 158 -17.71 6.42 -48.16
C THR A 158 -17.69 4.91 -48.03
N SER A 159 -17.07 4.40 -46.96
CA SER A 159 -17.17 3.01 -46.52
C SER A 159 -18.06 2.88 -45.29
N VAL A 160 -18.76 1.77 -45.19
CA VAL A 160 -19.43 1.37 -43.95
C VAL A 160 -18.46 0.52 -43.14
N VAL A 161 -18.22 0.93 -41.89
CA VAL A 161 -17.47 0.17 -40.89
C VAL A 161 -18.48 -0.47 -39.93
N THR A 162 -18.49 -1.79 -39.86
CA THR A 162 -19.35 -2.55 -38.94
C THR A 162 -18.47 -3.24 -37.90
N ILE A 163 -18.70 -2.93 -36.63
CA ILE A 163 -17.99 -3.53 -35.49
C ILE A 163 -18.96 -4.44 -34.76
N THR A 164 -18.60 -5.71 -34.61
CA THR A 164 -19.32 -6.68 -33.80
C THR A 164 -18.50 -6.99 -32.56
N VAL A 165 -19.06 -6.70 -31.39
CA VAL A 165 -18.44 -6.99 -30.09
C VAL A 165 -19.20 -8.14 -29.45
N ARG A 166 -18.48 -9.21 -29.10
CA ARG A 166 -19.05 -10.37 -28.40
C ARG A 166 -18.20 -10.77 -27.20
N ASP A 167 -18.83 -11.45 -26.25
CA ASP A 167 -18.13 -12.12 -25.17
C ASP A 167 -17.36 -13.36 -25.66
N ASP A 168 -16.68 -14.03 -24.72
CA ASP A 168 -15.91 -15.26 -24.94
C ASP A 168 -16.78 -16.47 -25.35
N THR A 169 -18.09 -16.40 -25.10
CA THR A 169 -19.10 -17.37 -25.53
C THR A 169 -19.81 -17.00 -26.84
N TYR A 170 -19.31 -15.98 -27.56
CA TYR A 170 -19.84 -15.45 -28.81
C TYR A 170 -21.24 -14.82 -28.72
N GLN A 171 -21.71 -14.44 -27.53
CA GLN A 171 -22.93 -13.65 -27.39
C GLN A 171 -22.65 -12.15 -27.59
N PRO A 172 -23.58 -11.38 -28.18
CA PRO A 172 -23.41 -9.94 -28.33
C PRO A 172 -23.11 -9.28 -26.98
N ALA A 173 -22.21 -8.29 -26.99
CA ALA A 173 -21.96 -7.49 -25.81
C ALA A 173 -23.27 -6.83 -25.32
N PRO A 174 -23.44 -6.62 -24.00
CA PRO A 174 -24.61 -5.97 -23.44
C PRO A 174 -24.90 -4.60 -24.09
N ASP A 175 -26.17 -4.22 -24.13
CA ASP A 175 -26.57 -2.88 -24.56
C ASP A 175 -25.81 -1.81 -23.77
N SER A 176 -25.47 -0.72 -24.44
CA SER A 176 -24.65 0.38 -23.89
C SER A 176 -23.17 0.03 -23.62
N THR A 177 -22.66 -1.10 -24.12
CA THR A 177 -21.21 -1.35 -24.16
C THR A 177 -20.52 -0.21 -24.92
N LEU A 178 -19.55 0.45 -24.27
CA LEU A 178 -18.81 1.55 -24.88
C LEU A 178 -17.87 1.02 -25.96
N VAL A 179 -18.01 1.53 -27.18
CA VAL A 179 -17.09 1.26 -28.29
C VAL A 179 -16.35 2.55 -28.63
N LYS A 180 -15.03 2.52 -28.47
CA LYS A 180 -14.13 3.61 -28.89
C LYS A 180 -13.47 3.24 -30.20
N ILE A 181 -13.47 4.17 -31.15
CA ILE A 181 -12.86 3.96 -32.48
C ILE A 181 -11.93 5.14 -32.73
N THR A 182 -10.71 4.82 -33.12
CA THR A 182 -9.73 5.80 -33.59
C THR A 182 -9.37 5.44 -35.03
N ALA A 183 -9.41 6.42 -35.92
CA ALA A 183 -9.06 6.25 -37.32
C ALA A 183 -7.71 6.94 -37.59
N GLY A 184 -6.86 6.30 -38.40
CA GLY A 184 -5.54 6.82 -38.73
C GLY A 184 -4.50 5.73 -38.81
N GLU A 185 -3.24 6.14 -38.68
CA GLU A 185 -2.10 5.23 -38.61
C GLU A 185 -2.06 4.51 -37.26
N LYS A 186 -1.35 3.38 -37.23
CA LYS A 186 -1.17 2.62 -36.00
C LYS A 186 -0.31 3.43 -35.02
N PHE A 187 -0.76 3.54 -33.78
CA PHE A 187 -0.03 4.20 -32.70
C PHE A 187 0.11 3.32 -31.47
N VAL A 188 1.05 3.69 -30.60
CA VAL A 188 1.17 3.23 -29.22
C VAL A 188 0.44 4.26 -28.37
N ASP A 189 -0.65 3.80 -27.74
CA ASP A 189 -1.40 4.55 -26.74
C ASP A 189 -0.61 4.51 -25.43
N ILE A 190 -0.02 5.64 -25.05
CA ILE A 190 0.86 5.76 -23.88
C ILE A 190 0.05 6.13 -22.63
N ASP A 191 -1.06 6.84 -22.79
CA ASP A 191 -1.93 7.24 -21.68
C ASP A 191 -3.09 6.26 -21.41
N GLU A 192 -3.18 5.20 -22.22
CA GLU A 192 -4.14 4.09 -22.14
C GLU A 192 -5.61 4.55 -22.20
N ASN A 193 -5.88 5.71 -22.80
CA ASN A 193 -7.22 6.28 -22.84
C ASN A 193 -8.07 5.75 -24.03
N GLY A 194 -7.44 5.09 -25.00
CA GLY A 194 -8.03 4.52 -26.21
C GLY A 194 -8.15 5.49 -27.41
N TYR A 195 -7.62 6.71 -27.31
CA TYR A 195 -7.60 7.75 -28.32
C TYR A 195 -6.18 8.15 -28.66
N TRP A 196 -5.98 8.74 -29.85
CA TRP A 196 -4.72 9.41 -30.16
C TRP A 196 -4.63 10.76 -29.44
N SER A 197 -3.63 10.90 -28.58
CA SER A 197 -3.25 12.09 -27.85
C SER A 197 -1.97 12.70 -28.45
N GLU A 198 -2.09 13.86 -29.11
CA GLU A 198 -0.94 14.56 -29.71
C GLU A 198 0.12 14.89 -28.64
N GLY A 199 1.37 14.49 -28.90
CA GLY A 199 2.50 14.75 -28.01
C GLY A 199 2.58 13.82 -26.79
N ILE A 200 1.60 12.93 -26.61
CA ILE A 200 1.64 11.87 -25.59
C ILE A 200 1.85 10.52 -26.28
N ASP A 201 1.10 10.25 -27.33
CA ASP A 201 1.19 9.00 -28.07
C ASP A 201 2.25 9.03 -29.16
N SER A 202 2.62 7.84 -29.63
CA SER A 202 3.63 7.68 -30.69
C SER A 202 3.12 6.82 -31.83
N LEU A 203 3.35 7.26 -33.06
CA LEU A 203 3.06 6.44 -34.25
C LEU A 203 4.01 5.24 -34.28
N VAL A 204 3.47 4.06 -34.56
CA VAL A 204 4.27 2.83 -34.78
C VAL A 204 4.95 2.89 -36.15
N PHE A 205 4.29 3.50 -37.14
CA PHE A 205 4.83 3.75 -38.46
C PHE A 205 4.14 4.97 -39.07
N ASP A 206 4.94 5.91 -39.57
CA ASP A 206 4.47 7.06 -40.36
C ASP A 206 4.76 6.75 -41.84
N ALA A 207 3.69 6.51 -42.60
CA ALA A 207 3.77 6.22 -44.03
C ALA A 207 3.84 7.49 -44.89
N ASN A 208 3.69 8.67 -44.29
CA ASN A 208 3.51 9.95 -44.97
C ASN A 208 4.68 10.94 -44.76
N GLY A 209 5.81 10.47 -44.21
CA GLY A 209 7.00 11.28 -43.90
C GLY A 209 7.41 12.31 -44.95
#